data_AF-A0A0M4KFI7-F1
#
_entry.id   AF-A0A0M4KFI7-F1
#
_cell.length_a   1.000
_cell.length_b   1.000
_cell.length_c   1.000
_cell.angle_alpha   90.00
_cell.angle_beta   90.00
_cell.angle_gamma   90.00
#
_symmetry.space_group_name_H-M   'P 1'
#
loop_
_entity.id
_entity.type
_entity.pdbx_description
1 polymer ?
#
loop_
_entity_poly.entity_id
_entity_poly.type
_entity_poly.pdbx_seq_one_letter_code
_entity_poly.pdbx_strand_id
1 'polypeptide(L)'
;MEKEIINIKEDHETYELISEVIFKFFTKKGKSILTGSDNRINETTRVWFINFVETKKKEEIMQLEKYAIFPSDDLKKITLYNNTGSEELIAKRYEKIKNEKNEIIVFAKFKDSLKYKGYKFLGLFEFDDSLTNEKNTLIFTKTKSSIKLDV
;
A
#
# COMPACT_ATOMS: atom_id res chain seq x y z
N MET A 1 11.33 24.69 -16.70
CA MET A 1 10.38 23.57 -16.53
C MET A 1 9.61 23.84 -15.26
N GLU A 2 8.30 24.11 -15.35
CA GLU A 2 7.46 24.27 -14.16
C GLU A 2 7.36 22.92 -13.44
N LYS A 3 7.67 22.92 -12.15
CA LYS A 3 7.45 21.77 -11.27
C LYS A 3 5.95 21.67 -11.01
N GLU A 4 5.37 20.50 -11.27
CA GLU A 4 3.95 20.27 -11.07
C GLU A 4 3.79 19.41 -9.81
N ILE A 5 3.07 19.95 -8.82
CA ILE A 5 2.94 19.34 -7.49
C ILE A 5 1.61 18.59 -7.44
N ILE A 6 1.66 17.26 -7.42
CA ILE A 6 0.47 16.46 -7.13
C ILE A 6 0.17 16.59 -5.64
N ASN A 7 -1.04 17.05 -5.32
CA ASN A 7 -1.55 17.08 -3.96
C ASN A 7 -2.59 15.98 -3.78
N ILE A 8 -2.30 14.98 -2.95
CA ILE A 8 -3.27 13.96 -2.55
C ILE A 8 -3.44 14.08 -1.05
N LYS A 9 -4.68 14.18 -0.59
CA LYS A 9 -5.04 14.26 0.83
C LYS A 9 -6.07 13.22 1.13
N GLU A 10 -6.06 12.71 2.36
CA GLU A 10 -7.12 11.85 2.83
C GLU A 10 -8.43 12.63 2.84
N ASP A 11 -9.39 12.20 2.04
CA ASP A 11 -10.71 12.80 1.93
C ASP A 11 -11.80 11.71 1.89
N HIS A 12 -13.01 12.07 1.45
CA HIS A 12 -14.13 11.15 1.29
C HIS A 12 -14.21 10.57 -0.12
N GLU A 13 -13.26 10.89 -1.01
CA GLU A 13 -13.28 10.41 -2.38
C GLU A 13 -12.87 8.93 -2.43
N THR A 14 -13.59 8.18 -3.26
CA THR A 14 -13.36 6.75 -3.50
C THR A 14 -13.33 6.51 -5.00
N TYR A 15 -12.39 5.70 -5.45
CA TYR A 15 -12.18 5.37 -6.85
C TYR A 15 -12.55 3.91 -7.07
N GLU A 16 -13.45 3.61 -8.00
CA GLU A 16 -13.88 2.24 -8.23
C GLU A 16 -12.72 1.39 -8.77
N LEU A 17 -11.89 1.98 -9.62
CA LEU A 17 -10.81 1.32 -10.34
C LEU A 17 -9.45 1.94 -10.04
N ILE A 18 -8.42 1.09 -10.00
CA ILE A 18 -7.01 1.54 -9.93
C ILE A 18 -6.69 2.51 -11.07
N SER A 19 -7.23 2.26 -12.27
CA SER A 19 -7.03 3.11 -13.45
C SER A 19 -7.54 4.53 -13.26
N GLU A 20 -8.59 4.75 -12.47
CA GLU A 20 -9.10 6.10 -12.17
C GLU A 20 -8.11 6.88 -11.32
N VAL A 21 -7.54 6.23 -10.29
CA VAL A 21 -6.47 6.82 -9.47
C VAL A 21 -5.25 7.14 -10.33
N ILE A 22 -4.84 6.20 -11.18
CA ILE A 22 -3.70 6.37 -12.08
C ILE A 22 -3.96 7.51 -13.06
N PHE A 23 -5.15 7.60 -13.65
CA PHE A 23 -5.50 8.66 -14.59
C PHE A 23 -5.52 10.02 -13.90
N LYS A 24 -6.12 10.11 -12.71
CA LYS A 24 -6.29 11.36 -11.97
C LYS A 24 -4.97 11.91 -11.45
N PHE A 25 -4.11 11.06 -10.90
CA PHE A 25 -2.91 11.51 -10.19
C PHE A 25 -1.61 11.16 -10.90
N PHE A 26 -1.55 10.06 -11.65
CA PHE A 26 -0.29 9.50 -12.14
C PHE A 26 -0.19 9.42 -13.67
N THR A 27 -1.02 10.17 -14.40
CA THR A 27 -1.01 10.26 -15.87
C THR A 27 -0.73 11.68 -16.31
N LYS A 28 0.24 11.85 -17.21
CA LYS A 28 0.60 13.15 -17.78
C LYS A 28 0.67 13.08 -19.30
N LYS A 29 0.05 14.05 -19.98
CA LYS A 29 -0.01 14.13 -21.45
C LYS A 29 -0.45 12.79 -22.10
N GLY A 30 -1.39 12.09 -21.45
CA GLY A 30 -1.93 10.80 -21.93
C GLY A 30 -1.00 9.59 -21.73
N LYS A 31 0.14 9.73 -21.05
CA LYS A 31 1.03 8.61 -20.71
C LYS A 31 0.91 8.29 -19.22
N SER A 32 0.39 7.10 -18.90
CA SER A 32 0.49 6.52 -17.57
C SER A 32 1.86 5.87 -17.40
N ILE A 33 2.47 6.04 -16.22
CA ILE A 33 3.72 5.38 -15.84
C ILE A 33 3.52 4.15 -14.95
N LEU A 34 2.27 3.83 -14.56
CA LEU A 34 1.98 2.76 -13.61
C LEU A 34 1.21 1.62 -14.30
N THR A 35 1.71 0.39 -14.18
CA THR A 35 1.11 -0.84 -14.73
C THR A 35 1.06 -1.91 -13.63
N GLY A 36 -0.02 -1.93 -12.84
CA GLY A 36 -0.25 -2.97 -11.82
C GLY A 36 -0.73 -2.41 -10.48
N SER A 37 -0.76 -3.26 -9.46
CA SER A 37 -1.18 -2.90 -8.09
C SER A 37 -0.05 -2.39 -7.19
N ASP A 38 1.21 -2.50 -7.60
CA ASP A 38 2.38 -2.06 -6.85
C ASP A 38 3.42 -1.51 -7.83
N ASN A 39 3.63 -0.19 -7.81
CA ASN A 39 4.43 0.48 -8.83
C ASN A 39 5.36 1.50 -8.22
N ARG A 40 6.62 1.46 -8.61
CA ARG A 40 7.62 2.44 -8.21
C ARG A 40 7.49 3.69 -9.09
N ILE A 41 7.39 4.87 -8.46
CA ILE A 41 7.33 6.18 -9.16
C ILE A 41 8.74 6.73 -9.34
N ASN A 42 9.59 6.59 -8.32
CA ASN A 42 10.98 7.04 -8.32
C ASN A 42 11.82 6.14 -7.39
N GLU A 43 13.08 6.48 -7.13
CA GLU A 43 14.00 5.64 -6.35
C GLU A 43 13.50 5.32 -4.93
N THR A 44 12.74 6.23 -4.30
CA THR A 44 12.30 6.09 -2.90
C THR A 44 10.80 5.90 -2.74
N THR A 45 10.00 6.22 -3.77
CA THR A 45 8.55 6.32 -3.67
C THR A 45 7.87 5.28 -4.54
N ARG A 46 6.89 4.57 -3.98
CA ARG A 46 6.00 3.68 -4.73
C ARG A 46 4.53 3.91 -4.38
N VAL A 47 3.63 3.56 -5.30
CA VAL A 47 2.19 3.50 -5.06
C VAL A 47 1.77 2.06 -4.90
N TRP A 48 1.00 1.79 -3.86
CA TRP A 48 0.49 0.48 -3.54
C TRP A 48 -1.03 0.49 -3.45
N PHE A 49 -1.66 -0.24 -4.36
CA PHE A 49 -3.09 -0.50 -4.42
C PHE A 49 -3.39 -1.83 -3.74
N ILE A 50 -3.98 -1.77 -2.55
CA ILE A 50 -4.21 -2.93 -1.71
C ILE A 50 -5.68 -3.25 -1.55
N ASN A 51 -5.98 -4.54 -1.44
CA ASN A 51 -7.28 -5.02 -1.01
C ASN A 51 -7.11 -5.59 0.40
N PHE A 52 -7.76 -4.97 1.37
CA PHE A 52 -7.82 -5.53 2.71
C PHE A 52 -8.74 -6.74 2.74
N VAL A 53 -8.33 -7.78 3.44
CA VAL A 53 -9.19 -8.92 3.74
C VAL A 53 -10.05 -8.65 4.97
N GLU A 54 -11.04 -9.50 5.22
CA GLU A 54 -11.90 -9.39 6.41
C GLU A 54 -11.06 -9.52 7.69
N THR A 55 -11.15 -8.54 8.59
CA THR A 55 -10.40 -8.57 9.85
C THR A 55 -10.95 -9.56 10.86
N LYS A 56 -12.25 -9.90 10.78
CA LYS A 56 -12.93 -10.82 11.71
C LYS A 56 -12.37 -12.25 11.70
N LYS A 57 -11.66 -12.63 10.64
CA LYS A 57 -11.10 -13.98 10.41
C LYS A 57 -9.58 -13.96 10.21
N LYS A 58 -8.87 -12.97 10.78
CA LYS A 58 -7.44 -12.76 10.54
C LYS A 58 -6.59 -14.02 10.73
N GLU A 59 -6.74 -14.70 11.85
CA GLU A 59 -5.96 -15.92 12.17
C GLU A 59 -6.25 -17.06 11.18
N GLU A 60 -7.53 -17.30 10.90
CA GLU A 60 -7.99 -18.30 9.91
C GLU A 60 -7.41 -17.99 8.51
N ILE A 61 -7.45 -16.72 8.08
CA ILE A 61 -6.91 -16.30 6.78
C ILE A 61 -5.39 -16.49 6.74
N MET A 62 -4.65 -16.17 7.81
CA MET A 62 -3.19 -16.38 7.81
C MET A 62 -2.80 -17.87 7.76
N GLN A 63 -3.66 -18.76 8.25
CA GLN A 63 -3.44 -20.21 8.19
C GLN A 63 -3.80 -20.79 6.81
N LEU A 64 -4.88 -20.31 6.19
CA LEU A 64 -5.39 -20.83 4.92
C LEU A 64 -4.75 -20.16 3.69
N GLU A 65 -4.57 -18.85 3.74
CA GLU A 65 -4.02 -18.04 2.68
C GLU A 65 -2.54 -17.77 2.94
N LYS A 66 -1.70 -17.93 1.92
CA LYS A 66 -0.27 -17.59 2.04
C LYS A 66 0.01 -16.09 1.90
N TYR A 67 -1.02 -15.29 1.63
CA TYR A 67 -0.90 -13.85 1.40
C TYR A 67 -2.15 -13.12 1.86
N ALA A 68 -1.99 -12.13 2.74
CA ALA A 68 -3.09 -11.31 3.19
C ALA A 68 -2.61 -9.93 3.66
N ILE A 69 -3.47 -8.92 3.53
CA ILE A 69 -3.20 -7.56 3.99
C ILE A 69 -4.32 -7.12 4.93
N PHE A 70 -3.95 -6.65 6.12
CA PHE A 70 -4.89 -6.25 7.17
C PHE A 70 -4.64 -4.79 7.58
N PRO A 71 -5.69 -4.00 7.81
CA PRO A 71 -5.58 -2.72 8.48
C PRO A 71 -5.57 -2.87 10.01
N SER A 72 -4.97 -1.91 10.73
CA SER A 72 -5.35 -1.64 12.12
C SER A 72 -6.69 -0.92 12.20
N ASP A 73 -7.36 -0.98 13.35
CA ASP A 73 -8.67 -0.34 13.55
C ASP A 73 -8.66 1.17 13.28
N ASP A 74 -7.55 1.84 13.57
CA ASP A 74 -7.36 3.28 13.36
C ASP A 74 -6.74 3.64 12.00
N LEU A 75 -6.51 2.66 11.13
CA LEU A 75 -5.87 2.79 9.81
C LEU A 75 -4.46 3.41 9.83
N LYS A 76 -3.80 3.45 11.00
CA LYS A 76 -2.42 3.95 11.10
C LYS A 76 -1.39 2.88 10.79
N LYS A 77 -1.77 1.60 10.81
CA LYS A 77 -0.89 0.48 10.50
C LYS A 77 -1.51 -0.43 9.47
N ILE A 78 -0.66 -0.98 8.62
CA ILE A 78 -0.99 -2.03 7.66
C ILE A 78 -0.09 -3.22 7.94
N THR A 79 -0.68 -4.39 8.11
CA THR A 79 0.05 -5.66 8.22
C THR A 79 -0.02 -6.40 6.89
N LEU A 80 1.13 -6.72 6.32
CA LEU A 80 1.27 -7.61 5.18
C LEU A 80 1.78 -8.97 5.67
N TYR A 81 0.93 -9.97 5.59
CA TYR A 81 1.33 -11.36 5.76
C TYR A 81 1.64 -11.96 4.37
N ASN A 82 2.84 -12.50 4.20
CA ASN A 82 3.29 -13.12 2.96
C ASN A 82 4.21 -14.32 3.23
N ASN A 83 3.58 -15.49 3.33
CA ASN A 83 4.22 -16.79 3.52
C ASN A 83 4.33 -17.58 2.20
N THR A 84 4.39 -16.89 1.05
CA THR A 84 4.58 -17.54 -0.26
C THR A 84 6.06 -17.83 -0.53
N GLY A 85 6.38 -19.02 -1.04
CA GLY A 85 7.76 -19.41 -1.38
C GLY A 85 8.52 -20.12 -0.26
N SER A 86 9.81 -20.34 -0.46
CA SER A 86 10.71 -20.93 0.55
C SER A 86 11.10 -19.93 1.64
N GLU A 87 11.59 -20.42 2.77
CA GLU A 87 12.09 -19.58 3.86
C GLU A 87 13.20 -18.61 3.39
N GLU A 88 14.09 -19.07 2.52
CA GLU A 88 15.14 -18.23 1.90
C GLU A 88 14.53 -17.08 1.09
N LEU A 89 13.50 -17.36 0.28
CA LEU A 89 12.81 -16.32 -0.50
C LEU A 89 12.08 -15.33 0.39
N ILE A 90 11.47 -15.80 1.47
CA ILE A 90 10.82 -14.95 2.48
C ILE A 90 11.86 -14.03 3.12
N ALA A 91 12.98 -14.58 3.59
CA ALA A 91 14.07 -13.81 4.19
C ALA A 91 14.64 -12.78 3.21
N LYS A 92 14.86 -13.17 1.94
CA LYS A 92 15.36 -12.25 0.91
C LYS A 92 14.40 -11.09 0.64
N ARG A 93 13.08 -11.32 0.63
CA ARG A 93 12.09 -10.24 0.47
C ARG A 93 12.07 -9.30 1.67
N TYR A 94 12.13 -9.85 2.88
CA TYR A 94 12.21 -9.06 4.11
C TYR A 94 13.46 -8.17 4.10
N GLU A 95 14.64 -8.73 3.84
CA GLU A 95 15.89 -7.95 3.79
C GLU A 95 15.86 -6.88 2.69
N LYS A 96 15.29 -7.20 1.53
CA LYS A 96 15.11 -6.20 0.47
C LYS A 96 14.27 -5.01 0.95
N ILE A 97 13.14 -5.26 1.59
CA ILE A 97 12.25 -4.20 2.08
C ILE A 97 12.89 -3.40 3.21
N LYS A 98 13.57 -4.08 4.14
CA LYS A 98 14.26 -3.46 5.27
C LYS A 98 15.37 -2.50 4.84
N ASN A 99 16.13 -2.86 3.81
CA ASN A 99 17.27 -2.07 3.34
C ASN A 99 16.89 -0.98 2.32
N GLU A 100 15.69 -1.04 1.75
CA GLU A 100 15.21 -0.04 0.81
C GLU A 100 14.43 1.07 1.56
N LYS A 101 14.84 2.32 1.36
CA LYS A 101 14.02 3.46 1.77
C LYS A 101 12.76 3.52 0.90
N ASN A 102 11.63 3.10 1.44
CA ASN A 102 10.37 2.95 0.73
C ASN A 102 9.29 3.83 1.37
N GLU A 103 9.05 4.99 0.78
CA GLU A 103 7.85 5.80 1.00
C GLU A 103 6.72 5.22 0.13
N ILE A 104 5.64 4.76 0.77
CA ILE A 104 4.57 4.00 0.12
C ILE A 104 3.28 4.81 0.16
N ILE A 105 2.84 5.27 -0.99
CA ILE A 105 1.54 5.91 -1.18
C ILE A 105 0.50 4.79 -1.23
N VAL A 106 -0.41 4.72 -0.27
CA VAL A 106 -1.37 3.63 -0.19
C VAL A 106 -2.75 4.06 -0.64
N PHE A 107 -3.31 3.31 -1.58
CA PHE A 107 -4.72 3.31 -1.93
C PHE A 107 -5.32 1.95 -1.56
N ALA A 108 -6.31 1.91 -0.68
CA ALA A 108 -6.86 0.66 -0.17
C ALA A 108 -8.34 0.51 -0.46
N LYS A 109 -8.74 -0.71 -0.78
CA LYS A 109 -10.13 -1.13 -0.89
C LYS A 109 -10.46 -2.11 0.24
N PHE A 110 -11.60 -1.91 0.88
CA PHE A 110 -12.10 -2.78 1.95
C PHE A 110 -13.03 -3.84 1.37
N LYS A 111 -12.79 -5.12 1.69
CA LYS A 111 -13.61 -6.22 1.17
C LYS A 111 -15.00 -6.29 1.81
N ASP A 112 -15.13 -5.96 3.11
CA ASP A 112 -16.36 -6.19 3.89
C ASP A 112 -17.11 -4.95 4.37
N SER A 113 -16.68 -3.75 3.98
CA SER A 113 -17.42 -2.55 4.37
C SER A 113 -18.36 -2.11 3.26
N LEU A 114 -19.67 -2.24 3.50
CA LEU A 114 -20.70 -1.49 2.76
C LEU A 114 -20.43 0.04 2.76
N LYS A 115 -19.54 0.53 3.63
CA LYS A 115 -19.13 1.94 3.78
C LYS A 115 -18.16 2.46 2.71
N TYR A 116 -17.34 1.61 2.07
CA TYR A 116 -16.33 2.06 1.10
C TYR A 116 -16.39 1.22 -0.17
N LYS A 117 -17.03 1.75 -1.22
CA LYS A 117 -16.98 1.18 -2.57
C LYS A 117 -15.74 1.71 -3.27
N GLY A 118 -14.72 0.87 -3.44
CA GLY A 118 -13.52 1.20 -4.21
C GLY A 118 -12.27 1.48 -3.38
N TYR A 119 -11.24 1.95 -4.06
CA TYR A 119 -9.95 2.37 -3.53
C TYR A 119 -10.03 3.77 -2.94
N LYS A 120 -9.55 3.90 -1.70
CA LYS A 120 -9.44 5.16 -0.98
C LYS A 120 -7.98 5.46 -0.67
N PHE A 121 -7.57 6.71 -0.83
CA PHE A 121 -6.25 7.14 -0.38
C PHE A 121 -6.17 7.05 1.15
N LEU A 122 -5.18 6.29 1.66
CA LEU A 122 -4.96 6.14 3.09
C LEU A 122 -3.81 6.96 3.63
N GLY A 123 -2.90 7.46 2.79
CA GLY A 123 -1.74 8.21 3.25
C GLY A 123 -0.42 7.68 2.71
N LEU A 124 0.66 8.22 3.27
CA LEU A 124 2.02 7.73 3.08
C LEU A 124 2.39 6.80 4.24
N PHE A 125 2.97 5.66 3.92
CA PHE A 125 3.37 4.62 4.85
C PHE A 125 4.84 4.26 4.64
N GLU A 126 5.49 3.84 5.71
CA GLU A 126 6.87 3.35 5.69
C GLU A 126 6.94 2.00 6.42
N PHE A 127 7.90 1.17 6.03
CA PHE A 127 8.14 -0.10 6.71
C PHE A 127 8.67 0.13 8.13
N ASP A 128 8.07 -0.55 9.10
CA ASP A 128 8.41 -0.45 10.52
C ASP A 128 9.01 -1.78 11.00
N ASP A 129 10.34 -1.85 10.92
CA ASP A 129 11.09 -3.03 11.33
C ASP A 129 10.97 -3.31 12.84
N SER A 130 10.80 -2.26 13.65
CA SER A 130 10.73 -2.39 15.11
C SER A 130 9.48 -3.11 15.60
N LEU A 131 8.42 -3.11 14.80
CA LEU A 131 7.17 -3.81 15.09
C LEU A 131 7.08 -5.17 14.37
N THR A 132 8.06 -5.49 13.51
CA THR A 132 8.06 -6.71 12.70
C THR A 132 8.76 -7.85 13.45
N ASN A 133 7.98 -8.78 13.99
CA ASN A 133 8.50 -9.92 14.75
C ASN A 133 8.88 -11.12 13.86
N GLU A 134 8.24 -11.28 12.70
CA GLU A 134 8.45 -12.41 11.80
C GLU A 134 8.71 -11.92 10.37
N LYS A 135 9.65 -12.56 9.67
CA LYS A 135 10.07 -12.14 8.31
C LYS A 135 8.96 -12.25 7.26
N ASN A 136 7.94 -13.06 7.51
CA ASN A 136 6.75 -13.20 6.66
C ASN A 136 5.65 -12.20 7.01
N THR A 137 5.79 -11.40 8.07
CA THR A 137 4.75 -10.50 8.58
C THR A 137 5.31 -9.09 8.71
N LEU A 138 5.10 -8.28 7.68
CA LEU A 138 5.64 -6.92 7.60
C LEU A 138 4.63 -5.90 8.11
N ILE A 139 5.08 -4.96 8.94
CA ILE A 139 4.25 -3.86 9.43
C ILE A 139 4.66 -2.56 8.75
N PHE A 140 3.67 -1.83 8.25
CA PHE A 140 3.85 -0.51 7.69
C PHE A 140 3.09 0.52 8.53
N THR A 141 3.76 1.61 8.90
CA THR A 141 3.20 2.67 9.75
C THR A 141 2.96 3.92 8.92
N LYS A 142 1.79 4.54 9.12
CA LYS A 142 1.40 5.79 8.46
C LYS A 142 2.26 6.94 8.96
N THR A 143 2.92 7.63 8.04
CA THR A 143 3.78 8.80 8.33
C THR A 143 3.10 10.11 7.96
N LYS A 144 2.22 10.12 6.94
CA LYS A 144 1.49 11.33 6.50
C LYS A 144 0.08 11.01 6.03
N SER A 145 -0.89 11.89 6.29
CA SER A 145 -2.26 11.83 5.73
C SER A 145 -2.43 12.62 4.44
N SER A 146 -1.37 13.27 3.97
CA SER A 146 -1.34 14.01 2.71
C SER A 146 0.05 13.99 2.11
N ILE A 147 0.14 14.06 0.80
CA ILE A 147 1.39 14.09 0.06
C ILE A 147 1.41 15.23 -0.95
N LYS A 148 2.61 15.77 -1.13
CA LYS A 148 2.99 16.65 -2.24
C LYS A 148 4.08 15.92 -3.00
N LEU A 149 3.80 15.53 -4.23
CA LEU A 149 4.77 14.85 -5.09
C LEU A 149 5.21 15.79 -6.20
N ASP A 150 6.52 15.98 -6.31
CA ASP A 150 7.14 16.51 -7.52
C ASP A 150 7.25 15.35 -8.51
N VAL A 151 6.60 15.48 -9.68
CA VAL A 151 6.60 14.46 -10.75
C VAL A 151 7.02 15.05 -12.09
#